data_AF-A0AB73SAD3-F1
#
_entry.id   AF-A0AB73SAD3-F1
#
_cell.length_a   1.000
_cell.length_b   1.000
_cell.length_c   1.000
_cell.angle_alpha   90.00
_cell.angle_beta   90.00
_cell.angle_gamma   90.00
#
_symmetry.space_group_name_H-M   'P 1'
#
loop_
_entity.id
_entity.type
_entity.pdbx_description
1 polymer ?
#
loop_
_entity_poly.entity_id
_entity_poly.type
_entity_poly.pdbx_seq_one_letter_code
_entity_poly.pdbx_strand_id
1 'polypeptide(L)'
;MYSNNAFVQFPAYLYKSCRTYTPKCRILTNLGGVFLMKFQKEYEILRSINPDKILEISFDFKKHRIKIFFSNKEENQFLVLVCENSKISFVKNYPVIFKNGVANIGMHWGRYYTYAIGLSNTTNPGFTEFQKKLKESIQSVINSNDDFKISFLDSREGIQKIRDANSNSVLPNEAIYYHCIRRTPITDKQFKKVTDSLGKDIAIHLKNSNVTAVFTADITKQKTFVLP
;
A
#
# COMPACT_ATOMS: atom_id res chain seq x y z
N MET A 1 -2.06 -5.31 40.79
CA MET A 1 -1.09 -4.23 41.07
C MET A 1 0.17 -4.48 40.22
N TYR A 2 0.47 -3.52 39.33
CA TYR A 2 1.71 -3.22 38.58
C TYR A 2 2.64 -4.36 38.11
N SER A 3 2.78 -4.62 36.81
CA SER A 3 3.61 -3.88 35.81
C SER A 3 5.11 -3.93 36.11
N ASN A 4 5.90 -4.48 35.19
CA ASN A 4 7.07 -3.74 34.74
C ASN A 4 7.50 -4.10 33.31
N ASN A 5 7.56 -3.02 32.51
CA ASN A 5 7.98 -2.93 31.13
C ASN A 5 9.47 -3.23 30.97
N ALA A 6 9.81 -4.09 30.01
CA ALA A 6 11.16 -4.12 29.47
C ALA A 6 11.28 -3.01 28.40
N PHE A 7 11.71 -1.83 28.84
CA PHE A 7 12.25 -0.78 27.97
C PHE A 7 13.56 -1.29 27.35
N VAL A 8 13.59 -1.48 26.04
CA VAL A 8 14.86 -1.66 25.31
C VAL A 8 15.39 -0.27 24.97
N GLN A 9 16.46 0.09 25.67
CA GLN A 9 17.21 1.34 25.55
C GLN A 9 18.07 1.29 24.27
N PHE A 10 17.82 2.18 23.30
CA PHE A 10 18.68 2.32 22.13
C PHE A 10 19.85 3.27 22.45
N PRO A 11 21.10 2.93 22.07
CA PRO A 11 22.24 3.80 22.32
C PRO A 11 22.21 5.02 21.40
N ALA A 12 22.24 6.20 22.03
CA ALA A 12 22.38 7.49 21.38
C ALA A 12 23.84 7.70 20.97
N TYR A 13 24.20 7.42 19.72
CA TYR A 13 25.46 7.90 19.15
C TYR A 13 25.29 8.37 17.71
N LEU A 14 25.92 9.53 17.44
CA LEU A 14 26.14 10.21 16.16
C LEU A 14 25.12 11.30 15.75
N TYR A 15 24.96 12.29 16.62
CA TYR A 15 24.97 13.69 16.15
C TYR A 15 26.42 14.13 16.01
N LYS A 16 26.92 14.34 14.79
CA LYS A 16 27.97 15.32 14.51
C LYS A 16 27.94 15.77 13.05
N SER A 17 28.00 17.09 12.94
CA SER A 17 27.89 17.98 11.79
C SER A 17 28.75 17.63 10.58
N CYS A 18 28.20 17.88 9.38
CA CYS A 18 28.91 18.47 8.25
C CYS A 18 27.96 19.37 7.42
N ARG A 19 28.13 20.68 7.58
CA ARG A 19 27.94 21.73 6.55
C ARG A 19 29.30 21.82 5.82
N THR A 20 29.51 22.01 4.52
CA THR A 20 28.80 22.70 3.42
C THR A 20 29.60 22.44 2.13
N TYR A 21 28.97 22.17 0.98
CA TYR A 21 29.29 22.73 -0.35
C TYR A 21 28.32 22.18 -1.42
N THR A 22 27.67 23.05 -2.19
CA THR A 22 26.81 22.76 -3.36
C THR A 22 27.55 23.13 -4.66
N PRO A 23 27.24 22.50 -5.81
CA PRO A 23 26.24 23.09 -6.71
C PRO A 23 25.38 22.09 -7.52
N LYS A 24 24.13 22.50 -7.78
CA LYS A 24 23.26 22.08 -8.90
C LYS A 24 23.00 20.57 -9.08
N CYS A 25 22.19 20.01 -8.19
CA CYS A 25 21.18 19.04 -8.62
C CYS A 25 19.81 19.72 -8.55
N ARG A 26 19.40 20.33 -9.68
CA ARG A 26 17.98 20.55 -9.99
C ARG A 26 17.36 19.17 -10.24
N ILE A 27 17.15 18.39 -9.18
CA ILE A 27 16.33 17.19 -9.23
C ILE A 27 15.02 17.53 -8.52
N LEU A 28 14.06 17.98 -9.32
CA LEU A 28 12.62 17.79 -9.13
C LEU A 28 12.09 18.04 -7.70
N THR A 29 12.03 19.30 -7.30
CA THR A 29 11.16 19.77 -6.21
C THR A 29 9.66 19.79 -6.59
N ASN A 30 9.26 19.11 -7.68
CA ASN A 30 7.87 19.06 -8.16
C ASN A 30 7.25 17.65 -8.16
N LEU A 31 7.80 16.70 -7.40
CA LEU A 31 7.04 15.50 -7.03
C LEU A 31 6.47 15.70 -5.64
N GLY A 32 5.22 16.16 -5.63
CA GLY A 32 4.38 16.38 -4.46
C GLY A 32 4.48 15.25 -3.44
N GLY A 33 4.32 15.63 -2.18
CA GLY A 33 4.50 14.77 -1.02
C GLY A 33 3.85 13.40 -1.16
N VAL A 34 4.40 12.43 -0.43
CA VAL A 34 3.75 11.14 -0.22
C VAL A 34 2.36 11.43 0.35
N PHE A 35 1.31 11.20 -0.44
CA PHE A 35 -0.07 11.27 0.03
C PHE A 35 -0.35 10.00 0.84
N LEU A 36 0.16 9.98 2.07
CA LEU A 36 -0.25 9.02 3.09
C LEU A 36 -1.66 9.39 3.52
N MET A 37 -2.58 8.44 3.39
CA MET A 37 -3.93 8.59 3.93
C MET A 37 -3.97 7.93 5.30
N LYS A 38 -4.34 8.69 6.35
CA LYS A 38 -4.63 8.14 7.69
C LYS A 38 -5.70 7.07 7.56
N PHE A 39 -5.41 5.86 8.02
CA PHE A 39 -6.21 4.65 7.75
C PHE A 39 -6.47 3.82 9.02
N GLN A 40 -6.21 4.39 10.21
CA GLN A 40 -6.28 3.66 11.48
C GLN A 40 -7.63 2.96 11.74
N LYS A 41 -8.75 3.68 11.63
CA LYS A 41 -10.08 3.13 11.90
C LYS A 41 -10.41 1.99 10.94
N GLU A 42 -10.13 2.20 9.66
CA GLU A 42 -10.34 1.19 8.62
C GLU A 42 -9.42 -0.02 8.84
N TYR A 43 -8.17 0.20 9.24
CA TYR A 43 -7.23 -0.86 9.55
C TYR A 43 -7.68 -1.71 10.74
N GLU A 44 -8.24 -1.11 11.80
CA GLU A 44 -8.79 -1.83 12.96
C GLU A 44 -9.95 -2.75 12.56
N ILE A 45 -10.84 -2.28 11.68
CA ILE A 45 -11.93 -3.09 11.11
C ILE A 45 -11.36 -4.25 10.30
N LEU A 46 -10.39 -3.99 9.44
CA LEU A 46 -9.76 -5.04 8.64
C LEU A 46 -9.05 -6.07 9.55
N ARG A 47 -8.41 -5.63 10.64
CA ARG A 47 -7.71 -6.49 11.59
C ARG A 47 -8.63 -7.42 12.39
N SER A 48 -9.93 -7.13 12.50
CA SER A 48 -10.87 -7.99 13.22
C SER A 48 -11.43 -9.13 12.38
N ILE A 49 -11.12 -9.16 11.09
CA ILE A 49 -11.59 -10.20 10.16
C ILE A 49 -10.90 -11.53 10.45
N ASN A 50 -11.65 -12.62 10.29
CA ASN A 50 -11.12 -13.99 10.42
C ASN A 50 -9.86 -14.16 9.54
N PRO A 51 -8.69 -14.54 10.13
CA PRO A 51 -7.42 -14.63 9.41
C PRO A 51 -7.39 -15.73 8.33
N ASP A 52 -8.30 -16.71 8.36
CA ASP A 52 -8.37 -17.78 7.35
C ASP A 52 -9.18 -17.38 6.11
N LYS A 53 -9.88 -16.25 6.17
CA LYS A 53 -10.71 -15.72 5.10
C LYS A 53 -10.06 -14.50 4.43
N ILE A 54 -10.34 -14.35 3.15
CA ILE A 54 -10.03 -13.12 2.42
C ILE A 54 -11.32 -12.32 2.31
N LEU A 55 -11.29 -11.09 2.81
CA LEU A 55 -12.36 -10.13 2.56
C LEU A 55 -12.31 -9.69 1.10
N GLU A 56 -13.46 -9.74 0.43
CA GLU A 56 -13.73 -9.08 -0.84
C GLU A 56 -14.80 -8.01 -0.61
N ILE A 57 -14.52 -6.74 -0.93
CA ILE A 57 -15.53 -5.68 -1.04
C ILE A 57 -15.60 -5.22 -2.48
N SER A 58 -16.79 -5.28 -3.08
CA SER A 58 -17.04 -4.92 -4.46
C SER A 58 -18.05 -3.78 -4.56
N PHE A 59 -17.75 -2.75 -5.36
CA PHE A 59 -18.65 -1.62 -5.63
C PHE A 59 -18.34 -0.95 -6.95
N ASP A 60 -19.29 -0.17 -7.48
CA ASP A 60 -19.05 0.68 -8.64
C ASP A 60 -18.64 2.08 -8.20
N PHE A 61 -17.63 2.63 -8.86
CA PHE A 61 -17.23 4.03 -8.70
C PHE A 61 -17.00 4.65 -10.07
N LYS A 62 -17.88 5.60 -10.44
CA LYS A 62 -17.93 6.18 -11.79
C LYS A 62 -18.07 5.06 -12.82
N LYS A 63 -17.12 4.93 -13.75
CA LYS A 63 -17.12 3.88 -14.80
C LYS A 63 -16.28 2.65 -14.43
N HIS A 64 -15.91 2.49 -13.17
CA HIS A 64 -15.07 1.39 -12.71
C HIS A 64 -15.81 0.48 -11.74
N ARG A 65 -15.66 -0.83 -11.94
CA ARG A 65 -15.88 -1.82 -10.90
C ARG A 65 -14.62 -1.88 -10.05
N ILE A 66 -14.79 -1.67 -8.75
CA ILE A 66 -13.74 -1.69 -7.76
C ILE A 66 -13.90 -2.94 -6.92
N LYS A 67 -12.82 -3.69 -6.73
CA LYS A 67 -12.77 -4.82 -5.80
C LYS A 67 -11.58 -4.63 -4.86
N ILE A 68 -11.85 -4.66 -3.56
CA ILE A 68 -10.85 -4.61 -2.51
C ILE A 68 -10.70 -6.01 -1.95
N PHE A 69 -9.47 -6.50 -1.93
CA PHE A 69 -9.11 -7.75 -1.30
C PHE A 69 -8.24 -7.48 -0.10
N PHE A 70 -8.57 -8.09 1.03
CA PHE A 70 -7.77 -7.98 2.24
C PHE A 70 -7.61 -9.34 2.92
N SER A 71 -6.38 -9.62 3.34
CA SER A 71 -6.02 -10.75 4.20
C SER A 71 -5.39 -10.23 5.47
N ASN A 72 -5.83 -10.76 6.62
CA ASN A 72 -5.17 -10.53 7.89
C ASN A 72 -4.28 -11.68 8.37
N LYS A 73 -4.07 -12.68 7.52
CA LYS A 73 -3.28 -13.85 7.88
C LYS A 73 -1.87 -13.44 8.28
N GLU A 74 -1.39 -13.98 9.39
CA GLU A 74 -0.02 -13.77 9.82
C GLU A 74 0.95 -14.17 8.69
N GLU A 75 2.03 -13.40 8.53
CA GLU A 75 3.02 -13.54 7.45
C GLU A 75 2.51 -13.31 6.01
N ASN A 76 1.20 -13.22 5.76
CA ASN A 76 0.61 -12.90 4.46
C ASN A 76 -0.54 -11.88 4.56
N GLN A 77 -0.26 -10.78 5.25
CA GLN A 77 -1.17 -9.65 5.31
C GLN A 77 -1.04 -8.81 4.03
N PHE A 78 -2.17 -8.49 3.41
CA PHE A 78 -2.20 -7.63 2.23
C PHE A 78 -3.49 -6.84 2.12
N LEU A 79 -3.41 -5.71 1.41
CA LEU A 79 -4.54 -4.93 0.95
C LEU A 79 -4.34 -4.64 -0.54
N VAL A 80 -5.18 -5.25 -1.37
CA VAL A 80 -5.07 -5.16 -2.82
C VAL A 80 -6.34 -4.57 -3.40
N LEU A 81 -6.16 -3.67 -4.36
CA LEU A 81 -7.22 -3.07 -5.14
C LEU A 81 -7.16 -3.59 -6.56
N VAL A 82 -8.28 -4.11 -7.04
CA VAL A 82 -8.52 -4.41 -8.44
C VAL A 82 -9.46 -3.34 -8.99
N CYS A 83 -9.05 -2.69 -10.07
CA CYS A 83 -9.84 -1.69 -10.77
C CYS A 83 -10.11 -2.15 -12.19
N GLU A 84 -11.38 -2.28 -12.54
CA GLU A 84 -11.84 -2.78 -13.84
C GLU A 84 -12.79 -1.77 -14.48
N ASN A 85 -12.66 -1.54 -15.78
CA ASN A 85 -13.68 -0.89 -16.60
C ASN A 85 -13.78 -1.61 -17.96
N SER A 86 -14.61 -1.11 -18.88
CA SER A 86 -14.80 -1.75 -20.20
C SER A 86 -13.57 -1.79 -21.10
N LYS A 87 -12.49 -1.08 -20.76
CA LYS A 87 -11.27 -0.96 -21.56
C LYS A 87 -10.03 -1.58 -20.89
N ILE A 88 -9.93 -1.46 -19.57
CA ILE A 88 -8.72 -1.81 -18.82
C ILE A 88 -9.04 -2.45 -17.49
N SER A 89 -8.14 -3.31 -17.03
CA SER A 89 -8.04 -3.79 -15.65
C SER A 89 -6.65 -3.49 -15.11
N PHE A 90 -6.53 -3.15 -13.83
CA PHE A 90 -5.23 -3.12 -13.16
C PHE A 90 -5.33 -3.52 -11.70
N VAL A 91 -4.23 -4.09 -11.19
CA VAL A 91 -4.08 -4.50 -9.79
C VAL A 91 -3.06 -3.59 -9.10
N LYS A 92 -3.47 -2.97 -7.99
CA LYS A 92 -2.63 -2.11 -7.16
C LYS A 92 -2.57 -2.66 -5.73
N ASN A 93 -1.35 -2.86 -5.23
CA ASN A 93 -1.13 -3.18 -3.82
C ASN A 93 -1.06 -1.88 -2.99
N TYR A 94 -1.75 -1.86 -1.85
CA TYR A 94 -1.68 -0.78 -0.87
C TYR A 94 -0.94 -1.27 0.37
N PRO A 95 0.37 -1.01 0.49
CA PRO A 95 1.09 -1.33 1.71
C PRO A 95 0.51 -0.51 2.87
N VAL A 96 0.19 -1.19 3.98
CA VAL A 96 -0.08 -0.54 5.25
C VAL A 96 1.25 -0.17 5.88
N ILE A 97 1.40 1.10 6.24
CA ILE A 97 2.61 1.69 6.82
C ILE A 97 2.24 2.30 8.16
N PHE A 98 3.04 2.04 9.18
CA PHE A 98 2.86 2.64 10.50
C PHE A 98 3.79 3.84 10.64
N LYS A 99 3.21 5.00 10.94
CA LYS A 99 3.96 6.23 11.24
C LYS A 99 3.53 6.71 12.62
N ASN A 100 4.45 6.69 13.58
CA ASN A 100 4.18 6.99 15.00
C ASN A 100 3.03 6.15 15.57
N GLY A 101 3.00 4.86 15.25
CA GLY A 101 1.94 3.93 15.69
C GLY A 101 0.60 4.07 14.98
N VAL A 102 0.44 5.04 14.06
CA VAL A 102 -0.81 5.24 13.29
C VAL A 102 -0.69 4.54 11.94
N ALA A 103 -1.68 3.70 11.61
CA ALA A 103 -1.77 3.05 10.31
C ALA A 103 -2.12 4.05 9.21
N ASN A 104 -1.37 4.00 8.11
CA ASN A 104 -1.55 4.78 6.91
C ASN A 104 -1.44 3.86 5.69
N ILE A 105 -2.06 4.27 4.57
CA ILE A 105 -1.81 3.65 3.27
C ILE A 105 -1.30 4.68 2.27
N GLY A 106 -0.39 4.26 1.40
CA GLY A 106 0.15 5.10 0.33
C GLY A 106 -0.85 5.25 -0.82
N MET A 107 -1.40 6.44 -1.02
CA MET A 107 -2.34 6.71 -2.12
C MET A 107 -1.64 7.16 -3.42
N HIS A 108 -0.30 7.11 -3.47
CA HIS A 108 0.43 7.40 -4.69
C HIS A 108 0.08 6.37 -5.78
N TRP A 109 -0.23 6.84 -6.98
CA TRP A 109 -0.59 5.95 -8.10
C TRP A 109 0.61 5.51 -8.94
N GLY A 110 1.73 6.25 -8.91
CA GLY A 110 2.92 5.91 -9.69
C GLY A 110 2.59 5.61 -11.15
N ARG A 111 3.12 4.50 -11.66
CA ARG A 111 2.84 3.99 -13.01
C ARG A 111 1.37 3.67 -13.30
N TYR A 112 0.51 3.53 -12.28
CA TYR A 112 -0.92 3.31 -12.46
C TYR A 112 -1.68 4.62 -12.71
N TYR A 113 -1.03 5.77 -12.59
CA TYR A 113 -1.71 7.07 -12.65
C TYR A 113 -2.55 7.25 -13.92
N THR A 114 -2.00 6.92 -15.09
CA THR A 114 -2.69 7.04 -16.39
C THR A 114 -3.97 6.20 -16.46
N TYR A 115 -3.97 5.03 -15.82
CA TYR A 115 -5.11 4.11 -15.74
C TYR A 115 -6.11 4.52 -14.65
N ALA A 116 -5.60 5.14 -13.58
CA ALA A 116 -6.40 5.59 -12.46
C ALA A 116 -7.14 6.91 -12.73
N ILE A 117 -6.83 7.66 -13.80
CA ILE A 117 -7.45 8.97 -14.09
C ILE A 117 -8.97 8.95 -13.95
N GLY A 118 -9.66 7.89 -14.39
CA GLY A 118 -11.12 7.82 -14.27
C GLY A 118 -11.66 7.63 -12.84
N LEU A 119 -10.79 7.55 -11.83
CA LEU A 119 -11.10 7.58 -10.40
C LEU A 119 -10.85 8.97 -9.78
N SER A 120 -10.29 9.93 -10.52
CA SER A 120 -10.03 11.28 -10.01
C SER A 120 -11.34 12.01 -9.74
N ASN A 121 -11.31 13.06 -8.93
CA ASN A 121 -12.48 13.92 -8.73
C ASN A 121 -12.90 14.55 -10.06
N THR A 122 -14.17 14.93 -10.16
CA THR A 122 -14.72 15.51 -11.40
C THR A 122 -14.36 16.99 -11.53
N THR A 123 -14.31 17.71 -10.40
CA THR A 123 -14.18 19.17 -10.38
C THR A 123 -12.76 19.65 -10.08
N ASN A 124 -11.98 18.90 -9.29
CA ASN A 124 -10.67 19.33 -8.79
C ASN A 124 -9.61 18.25 -9.02
N PRO A 125 -8.32 18.59 -9.26
CA PRO A 125 -7.27 17.59 -9.32
C PRO A 125 -7.16 16.79 -8.01
N GLY A 126 -7.18 15.46 -8.10
CA GLY A 126 -7.02 14.58 -6.94
C GLY A 126 -7.94 13.37 -6.94
N PHE A 127 -7.86 12.57 -5.88
CA PHE A 127 -8.60 11.31 -5.71
C PHE A 127 -9.40 11.28 -4.39
N THR A 128 -9.74 12.45 -3.84
CA THR A 128 -10.34 12.55 -2.50
C THR A 128 -11.72 11.91 -2.43
N GLU A 129 -12.53 11.99 -3.50
CA GLU A 129 -13.82 11.29 -3.58
C GLU A 129 -13.64 9.77 -3.52
N PHE A 130 -12.70 9.24 -4.31
CA PHE A 130 -12.37 7.82 -4.32
C PHE A 130 -11.83 7.36 -2.96
N GLN A 131 -10.95 8.16 -2.35
CA GLN A 131 -10.42 7.90 -1.00
C GLN A 131 -11.53 7.83 0.05
N LYS A 132 -12.53 8.72 -0.04
CA LYS A 132 -13.70 8.69 0.84
C LYS A 132 -14.52 7.42 0.62
N LYS A 133 -14.86 7.07 -0.63
CA LYS A 133 -15.63 5.86 -0.94
C LYS A 133 -14.88 4.58 -0.54
N LEU A 134 -13.55 4.56 -0.69
CA LEU A 134 -12.69 3.46 -0.21
C LEU A 134 -12.83 3.25 1.30
N LYS A 135 -12.80 4.32 2.10
CA LYS A 135 -13.01 4.22 3.55
C LYS A 135 -14.42 3.78 3.91
N GLU A 136 -15.43 4.37 3.27
CA GLU A 136 -16.83 3.98 3.45
C GLU A 136 -17.03 2.48 3.18
N SER A 137 -16.44 1.96 2.09
CA SER A 137 -16.54 0.54 1.73
C SER A 137 -16.02 -0.39 2.83
N ILE A 138 -14.94 0.00 3.52
CA ILE A 138 -14.36 -0.79 4.62
C ILE A 138 -15.18 -0.61 5.89
N GLN A 139 -15.67 0.60 6.17
CA GLN A 139 -16.58 0.85 7.28
C GLN A 139 -17.88 0.05 7.15
N SER A 140 -18.29 -0.27 5.92
CA SER A 140 -19.48 -1.09 5.66
C SER A 140 -19.35 -2.56 6.03
N VAL A 141 -18.13 -3.03 6.34
CA VAL A 141 -17.93 -4.37 6.92
C VAL A 141 -18.61 -4.51 8.28
N ILE A 142 -18.68 -3.42 9.06
CA ILE A 142 -19.37 -3.39 10.36
C ILE A 142 -20.72 -2.67 10.30
N ASN A 143 -20.88 -1.72 9.37
CA ASN A 143 -22.09 -0.91 9.20
C ASN A 143 -22.67 -1.16 7.81
N SER A 144 -23.47 -2.22 7.68
CA SER A 144 -24.00 -2.68 6.38
C SER A 144 -24.54 -1.52 5.54
N ASN A 145 -24.20 -1.53 4.25
CA ASN A 145 -24.63 -0.55 3.26
C ASN A 145 -24.73 -1.25 1.90
N ASP A 146 -25.89 -1.13 1.27
CA ASP A 146 -26.26 -1.84 0.05
C ASP A 146 -25.45 -1.41 -1.19
N ASP A 147 -24.74 -0.28 -1.12
CA ASP A 147 -23.77 0.15 -2.15
C ASP A 147 -22.57 -0.80 -2.28
N PHE A 148 -22.29 -1.59 -1.24
CA PHE A 148 -21.09 -2.41 -1.15
C PHE A 148 -21.47 -3.89 -1.02
N LYS A 149 -21.04 -4.68 -2.00
CA LYS A 149 -21.12 -6.14 -1.90
C LYS A 149 -19.93 -6.65 -1.11
N ILE A 150 -20.19 -7.24 0.05
CA ILE A 150 -19.17 -7.79 0.95
C ILE A 150 -19.21 -9.31 0.88
N SER A 151 -18.04 -9.95 0.78
CA SER A 151 -17.92 -11.40 0.74
C SER A 151 -16.67 -11.86 1.50
N PHE A 152 -16.76 -13.00 2.17
CA PHE A 152 -15.64 -13.61 2.89
C PHE A 152 -15.27 -14.91 2.20
N LEU A 153 -14.21 -14.86 1.41
CA LEU A 153 -13.79 -15.95 0.56
C LEU A 153 -12.82 -16.89 1.28
N ASP A 154 -12.76 -18.14 0.84
CA ASP A 154 -11.65 -19.00 1.18
C ASP A 154 -10.35 -18.43 0.61
N SER A 155 -9.25 -18.62 1.35
CA SER A 155 -7.92 -18.08 0.97
C SER A 155 -7.52 -18.45 -0.47
N ARG A 156 -7.77 -19.70 -0.88
CA ARG A 156 -7.47 -20.17 -2.25
C ARG A 156 -8.29 -19.43 -3.31
N GLU A 157 -9.59 -19.23 -3.05
CA GLU A 157 -10.49 -18.54 -3.98
C GLU A 157 -10.10 -17.07 -4.13
N GLY A 158 -9.89 -16.35 -3.01
CA GLY A 158 -9.50 -14.95 -3.05
C GLY A 158 -8.15 -14.72 -3.74
N ILE A 159 -7.14 -15.56 -3.44
CA ILE A 159 -5.84 -15.50 -4.12
C ILE A 159 -5.99 -15.76 -5.62
N GLN A 160 -6.82 -16.74 -6.02
CA GLN A 160 -7.03 -17.03 -7.43
C GLN A 160 -7.66 -15.84 -8.16
N LYS A 161 -8.71 -15.22 -7.60
CA LYS A 161 -9.33 -14.02 -8.18
C LYS A 161 -8.32 -12.87 -8.38
N ILE A 162 -7.42 -12.65 -7.41
CA ILE A 162 -6.39 -11.61 -7.52
C ILE A 162 -5.37 -11.97 -8.61
N ARG A 163 -4.95 -13.24 -8.70
CA ARG A 163 -4.04 -13.72 -9.74
C ARG A 163 -4.65 -13.60 -11.13
N ASP A 164 -5.93 -13.94 -11.28
CA ASP A 164 -6.65 -13.82 -12.54
C ASP A 164 -6.78 -12.35 -12.96
N ALA A 165 -7.12 -11.47 -12.01
CA ALA A 165 -7.15 -10.03 -12.25
C ALA A 165 -5.77 -9.47 -12.65
N ASN A 166 -4.70 -9.94 -12.01
CA ASN A 166 -3.34 -9.50 -12.34
C ASN A 166 -2.87 -10.03 -13.70
N SER A 167 -3.26 -11.24 -14.08
CA SER A 167 -2.93 -11.83 -15.39
C SER A 167 -3.60 -11.07 -16.54
N ASN A 168 -4.79 -10.52 -16.29
CA ASN A 168 -5.55 -9.69 -17.24
C ASN A 168 -5.29 -8.18 -17.08
N SER A 169 -4.36 -7.79 -16.21
CA SER A 169 -4.00 -6.40 -15.97
C SER A 169 -3.31 -5.80 -17.20
N VAL A 170 -3.46 -4.49 -17.42
CA VAL A 170 -2.63 -3.71 -18.36
C VAL A 170 -1.14 -3.73 -17.98
N LEU A 171 -0.84 -4.18 -16.77
CA LEU A 171 0.49 -4.33 -16.20
C LEU A 171 0.62 -5.73 -15.56
N PRO A 172 0.66 -6.81 -16.37
CA PRO A 172 0.56 -8.18 -15.85
C PRO A 172 1.90 -8.67 -15.30
N ASN A 173 1.85 -9.56 -14.31
CA ASN A 173 3.01 -10.24 -13.72
C ASN A 173 4.11 -9.32 -13.18
N GLU A 174 3.81 -8.04 -12.96
CA GLU A 174 4.80 -7.13 -12.41
C GLU A 174 5.05 -7.45 -10.94
N ALA A 175 6.32 -7.52 -10.56
CA ALA A 175 6.71 -7.78 -9.18
C ALA A 175 6.44 -6.53 -8.32
N ILE A 176 5.22 -6.45 -7.76
CA ILE A 176 4.69 -5.32 -6.99
C ILE A 176 4.54 -5.60 -5.49
N TYR A 177 4.58 -6.86 -5.09
CA TYR A 177 4.38 -7.26 -3.70
C TYR A 177 5.73 -7.27 -2.99
N TYR A 178 5.84 -6.57 -1.87
CA TYR A 178 7.05 -6.61 -1.05
C TYR A 178 7.24 -8.00 -0.46
N HIS A 179 8.45 -8.55 -0.55
CA HIS A 179 8.77 -9.88 -0.07
C HIS A 179 9.77 -9.86 1.09
N CYS A 180 10.93 -9.22 0.91
CA CYS A 180 11.99 -9.18 1.91
C CYS A 180 12.99 -8.05 1.66
N ILE A 181 13.94 -7.89 2.57
CA ILE A 181 15.09 -6.99 2.42
C ILE A 181 16.31 -7.80 1.98
N ARG A 182 17.11 -7.23 1.09
CA ARG A 182 18.43 -7.72 0.69
C ARG A 182 19.51 -6.74 1.17
N ARG A 183 20.61 -7.27 1.70
CA ARG A 183 21.78 -6.51 2.18
C ARG A 183 22.66 -6.03 1.01
N THR A 184 22.09 -5.20 0.16
CA THR A 184 22.79 -4.54 -0.95
C THR A 184 22.33 -3.09 -1.06
N PRO A 185 23.23 -2.14 -1.38
CA PRO A 185 22.86 -0.75 -1.58
C PRO A 185 21.73 -0.60 -2.61
N ILE A 186 20.81 0.32 -2.36
CA ILE A 186 19.73 0.63 -3.30
C ILE A 186 20.27 1.39 -4.52
N THR A 187 19.93 0.93 -5.72
CA THR A 187 20.22 1.65 -6.97
C THR A 187 19.14 2.69 -7.24
N ASP A 188 19.39 3.68 -8.10
CA ASP A 188 18.39 4.71 -8.43
C ASP A 188 17.12 4.13 -9.06
N LYS A 189 17.27 3.11 -9.92
CA LYS A 189 16.14 2.36 -10.50
C LYS A 189 15.31 1.70 -9.41
N GLN A 190 15.97 1.08 -8.43
CA GLN A 190 15.30 0.40 -7.34
C GLN A 190 14.71 1.40 -6.34
N PHE A 191 15.33 2.57 -6.13
CA PHE A 191 14.80 3.66 -5.33
C PHE A 191 13.48 4.18 -5.90
N LYS A 192 13.41 4.36 -7.23
CA LYS A 192 12.17 4.72 -7.91
C LYS A 192 11.11 3.64 -7.72
N LYS A 193 11.45 2.35 -7.92
CA LYS A 193 10.52 1.24 -7.72
C LYS A 193 9.97 1.18 -6.29
N VAL A 194 10.83 1.31 -5.28
CA VAL A 194 10.40 1.35 -3.87
C VAL A 194 9.51 2.56 -3.61
N THR A 195 9.85 3.72 -4.16
CA THR A 195 9.01 4.92 -4.03
C THR A 195 7.61 4.70 -4.62
N ASP A 196 7.55 4.10 -5.81
CA ASP A 196 6.30 3.85 -6.52
C ASP A 196 5.43 2.78 -5.81
N SER A 197 6.04 1.75 -5.23
CA SER A 197 5.33 0.61 -4.63
C SER A 197 5.09 0.74 -3.12
N LEU A 198 6.04 1.30 -2.38
CA LEU A 198 6.05 1.38 -0.91
C LEU A 198 6.05 2.82 -0.37
N GLY A 199 6.36 3.81 -1.19
CA GLY A 199 6.41 5.21 -0.79
C GLY A 199 7.83 5.71 -0.48
N LYS A 200 7.98 7.04 -0.55
CA LYS A 200 9.27 7.73 -0.47
C LYS A 200 9.95 7.56 0.89
N ASP A 201 9.19 7.57 1.98
CA ASP A 201 9.73 7.43 3.34
C ASP A 201 10.45 6.08 3.50
N ILE A 202 9.86 4.99 2.98
CA ILE A 202 10.49 3.66 2.95
C ILE A 202 11.72 3.65 2.03
N ALA A 203 11.64 4.28 0.84
CA ALA A 203 12.78 4.37 -0.07
C ALA A 203 13.99 5.09 0.56
N ILE A 204 13.74 6.18 1.28
CA ILE A 204 14.77 6.93 2.01
C ILE A 204 15.35 6.09 3.15
N HIS A 205 14.50 5.42 3.93
CA HIS A 205 14.95 4.55 5.01
C HIS A 205 15.88 3.45 4.49
N LEU A 206 15.48 2.73 3.43
CA LEU A 206 16.30 1.67 2.84
C LEU A 206 17.63 2.20 2.29
N LYS A 207 17.62 3.39 1.67
CA LYS A 207 18.83 4.06 1.19
C LYS A 207 19.81 4.36 2.31
N ASN A 208 19.32 4.94 3.41
CA ASN A 208 20.14 5.29 4.57
C ASN A 208 20.67 4.06 5.30
N SER A 209 19.90 2.97 5.30
CA SER A 209 20.27 1.69 5.92
C SER A 209 21.16 0.81 5.02
N ASN A 210 21.55 1.28 3.83
CA ASN A 210 22.37 0.55 2.85
C ASN A 210 21.81 -0.84 2.46
N VAL A 211 20.49 -0.92 2.34
CA VAL A 211 19.76 -2.15 1.98
C VAL A 211 18.76 -1.88 0.85
N THR A 212 18.16 -2.93 0.30
CA THR A 212 17.14 -2.80 -0.74
C THR A 212 15.97 -3.75 -0.54
N ALA A 213 14.79 -3.38 -1.06
CA ALA A 213 13.61 -4.23 -1.04
C ALA A 213 13.59 -5.18 -2.23
N VAL A 214 13.20 -6.42 -1.99
CA VAL A 214 12.90 -7.44 -3.00
C VAL A 214 11.39 -7.50 -3.18
N PHE A 215 10.96 -7.51 -4.44
CA PHE A 215 9.56 -7.62 -4.80
C PHE A 215 9.29 -8.94 -5.52
N THR A 216 8.06 -9.43 -5.40
CA THR A 216 7.55 -10.65 -6.02
C THR A 216 6.26 -10.35 -6.78
N ALA A 217 5.97 -11.13 -7.82
CA ALA A 217 4.68 -11.12 -8.51
C ALA A 217 3.66 -12.07 -7.84
N ASP A 218 4.11 -12.91 -6.91
CA ASP A 218 3.27 -13.85 -6.17
C ASP A 218 2.76 -13.23 -4.87
N ILE A 219 1.47 -12.91 -4.81
CA ILE A 219 0.84 -12.32 -3.63
C ILE A 219 0.93 -13.19 -2.38
N THR A 220 1.05 -14.52 -2.52
CA THR A 220 1.19 -15.43 -1.37
C THR A 220 2.52 -15.26 -0.63
N LYS A 221 3.47 -14.58 -1.27
CA LYS A 221 4.78 -14.25 -0.73
C LYS A 221 4.85 -12.81 -0.23
N GLN A 222 3.76 -12.04 -0.31
CA GLN A 222 3.69 -10.68 0.21
C GLN A 222 3.91 -10.69 1.72
N LYS A 223 4.73 -9.74 2.20
CA LYS A 223 4.92 -9.42 3.61
C LYS A 223 4.52 -7.97 3.90
N THR A 224 4.28 -7.65 5.16
CA THR A 224 4.12 -6.26 5.62
C THR A 224 5.49 -5.63 5.84
N PHE A 225 5.65 -4.39 5.40
CA PHE A 225 6.85 -3.60 5.72
C PHE A 225 6.61 -2.82 7.01
N VAL A 226 7.47 -3.01 8.01
CA VAL A 226 7.42 -2.27 9.27
C VAL A 226 8.61 -1.33 9.32
N LEU A 227 8.34 -0.02 9.39
CA LEU A 227 9.38 0.96 9.70
C LEU A 227 9.62 0.91 11.22
N PRO A 228 10.88 0.75 11.68
CA PRO A 228 11.22 0.89 13.09
C PRO A 228 11.01 2.33 13.58
#